data_AF-A0A7S3NCB7-F1
#
_entry.id   AF-A0A7S3NCB7-F1
#
_cell.length_a   1.000
_cell.length_b   1.000
_cell.length_c   1.000
_cell.angle_alpha   90.00
_cell.angle_beta   90.00
_cell.angle_gamma   90.00
#
_symmetry.space_group_name_H-M   'P 1'
#
loop_
_entity.id
_entity.type
_entity.pdbx_description
1 polymer ?
#
loop_
_entity_poly.entity_id
_entity_poly.type
_entity_poly.pdbx_seq_one_letter_code
_entity_poly.pdbx_strand_id
1 'polypeptide(L)'
;RKYEVTTFRKNNLLRLRKFMNEILLDQLPILTKMLRALEEMSMMQDQAIPNSNPFKVQVIPEIRDGIVSGRNWKEIADFQIKNYFNLSDKEAKREMEGIMSLYSGNMLEDFLEQPKCGQC
;
A
#
# COMPACT_ATOMS: atom_id res chain seq x y z
N ARG A 1 -3.83 30.99 16.93
CA ARG A 1 -5.04 30.33 16.36
C ARG A 1 -4.56 29.24 15.42
N LYS A 2 -4.83 27.95 15.69
CA LYS A 2 -4.49 26.86 14.76
C LYS A 2 -5.58 26.77 13.70
N TYR A 3 -5.21 26.85 12.42
CA TYR A 3 -6.16 26.68 11.32
C TYR A 3 -6.37 25.20 11.07
N GLU A 4 -7.59 24.72 11.26
CA GLU A 4 -7.95 23.34 10.94
C GLU A 4 -8.10 23.18 9.41
N VAL A 5 -7.42 22.17 8.87
CA VAL A 5 -7.56 21.75 7.47
C VAL A 5 -8.74 20.80 7.38
N THR A 6 -9.91 21.35 7.05
CA THR A 6 -11.11 20.54 6.77
C THR A 6 -11.06 20.02 5.34
N THR A 7 -11.79 18.93 5.04
CA THR A 7 -11.91 18.38 3.67
C THR A 7 -12.35 19.45 2.65
N PHE A 8 -13.28 20.32 3.04
CA PHE A 8 -13.70 21.45 2.19
C PHE A 8 -12.54 22.41 1.89
N ARG A 9 -11.75 22.79 2.90
CA ARG A 9 -10.61 23.70 2.72
C ARG A 9 -9.50 23.05 1.90
N LYS A 10 -9.20 21.78 2.17
CA LYS A 10 -8.27 20.97 1.39
C LYS A 10 -8.65 20.95 -0.09
N ASN A 11 -9.90 20.60 -0.41
CA ASN A 11 -10.37 20.55 -1.79
C ASN A 11 -10.31 21.91 -2.49
N ASN A 12 -10.55 23.01 -1.77
CA ASN A 12 -10.38 24.35 -2.33
C ASN A 12 -8.90 24.69 -2.58
N LEU A 13 -7.99 24.32 -1.68
CA LEU A 13 -6.55 24.53 -1.87
C LEU A 13 -6.00 23.70 -3.04
N LEU A 14 -6.44 22.44 -3.19
CA LEU A 14 -6.01 21.57 -4.29
C LEU A 14 -6.41 22.11 -5.67
N ARG A 15 -7.43 22.97 -5.77
CA ARG A 15 -7.76 23.67 -7.03
C ARG A 15 -6.63 24.59 -7.49
N LEU A 16 -5.74 25.04 -6.61
CA LEU A 16 -4.60 25.89 -6.96
C LEU A 16 -3.55 25.14 -7.79
N ARG A 17 -3.48 23.81 -7.66
CA ARG A 17 -2.52 22.96 -8.39
C ARG A 17 -2.61 23.16 -9.90
N LYS A 18 -3.81 23.32 -10.47
CA LYS A 18 -4.01 23.51 -11.92
C LYS A 18 -3.43 24.82 -12.47
N PHE A 19 -3.10 25.78 -11.60
CA PHE A 19 -2.52 27.05 -11.99
C PHE A 19 -0.99 27.06 -11.85
N MET A 20 -0.39 26.01 -11.28
CA MET A 20 1.05 25.88 -11.07
C MET A 20 1.73 25.28 -12.32
N ASN A 21 1.71 26.03 -13.41
CA ASN A 21 2.30 25.63 -14.68
C ASN A 21 3.83 25.71 -14.62
N GLU A 22 4.52 24.90 -15.43
CA GLU A 22 6.00 24.88 -15.50
C GLU A 22 6.60 26.27 -15.79
N ILE A 23 6.01 27.02 -16.71
CA ILE A 23 6.44 28.40 -17.03
C ILE A 23 6.34 29.30 -15.80
N LEU A 24 5.27 29.17 -15.01
CA LEU A 24 5.07 29.99 -13.82
C LEU A 24 6.10 29.63 -12.74
N LEU A 25 6.42 28.34 -12.58
CA LEU A 25 7.43 27.86 -11.65
C LEU A 25 8.84 28.29 -12.04
N ASP A 26 9.13 28.35 -13.33
CA ASP A 26 10.40 28.85 -13.86
C ASP A 26 10.58 30.34 -13.54
N GLN A 27 9.52 31.14 -13.72
CA GLN A 27 9.54 32.57 -13.42
C GLN A 27 9.46 32.89 -11.90
N LEU A 28 8.84 32.02 -11.10
CA LEU A 28 8.64 32.20 -9.66
C LEU A 28 9.03 30.92 -8.89
N PRO A 29 10.34 30.61 -8.78
CA PRO A 29 10.83 29.36 -8.19
C PRO A 29 10.46 29.18 -6.70
N ILE A 30 10.07 30.24 -6.01
CA ILE A 30 9.56 30.18 -4.63
C ILE A 30 8.27 29.36 -4.52
N LEU A 31 7.49 29.28 -5.60
CA LEU A 31 6.23 28.55 -5.65
C LEU A 31 6.41 27.04 -5.76
N THR A 32 7.62 26.55 -6.07
CA THR A 32 7.93 25.12 -6.07
C THR A 32 7.65 24.45 -4.71
N LYS A 33 7.93 25.16 -3.61
CA LYS A 33 7.62 24.67 -2.26
C LYS A 33 6.11 24.56 -2.02
N MET A 34 5.33 25.47 -2.59
CA MET A 34 3.87 25.45 -2.50
C MET A 34 3.29 24.31 -3.34
N LEU A 35 3.78 24.07 -4.55
CA LEU A 35 3.35 22.92 -5.36
C LEU A 35 3.64 21.61 -4.62
N ARG A 36 4.84 21.46 -4.06
CA ARG A 36 5.20 20.30 -3.26
C ARG A 36 4.25 20.09 -2.08
N ALA A 37 3.94 21.15 -1.33
CA ALA A 37 3.00 21.08 -0.21
C ALA A 37 1.57 20.70 -0.65
N LEU A 38 1.13 21.15 -1.85
CA LEU A 38 -0.16 20.76 -2.43
C LEU A 38 -0.18 19.29 -2.85
N GLU A 39 0.90 18.76 -3.42
CA GLU A 39 1.01 17.33 -3.76
C GLU A 39 1.01 16.45 -2.50
N GLU A 40 1.81 16.83 -1.50
CA GLU A 40 1.82 16.15 -0.20
C GLU A 40 0.41 16.13 0.42
N MET A 41 -0.30 17.27 0.37
CA MET A 41 -1.69 17.36 0.84
C MET A 41 -2.65 16.47 0.03
N SER A 42 -2.43 16.31 -1.27
CA SER A 42 -3.24 15.42 -2.12
C SER A 42 -3.06 13.95 -1.76
N MET A 43 -1.84 13.56 -1.34
CA MET A 43 -1.52 12.19 -0.91
C MET A 43 -2.01 11.88 0.51
N MET A 44 -2.13 12.89 1.37
CA MET A 44 -2.69 12.71 2.71
C MET A 44 -4.14 12.25 2.61
N GLN A 45 -4.42 11.04 3.08
CA GLN A 45 -5.77 10.53 3.17
C GLN A 45 -6.57 11.44 4.12
N ASP A 46 -7.77 11.85 3.70
CA ASP A 46 -8.65 12.60 4.60
C ASP A 46 -8.96 11.69 5.78
N GLN A 47 -8.42 12.03 6.95
CA GLN A 47 -8.87 11.49 8.21
C GLN A 47 -10.30 12.02 8.40
N ALA A 48 -11.27 11.39 7.73
CA ALA A 48 -12.69 11.72 7.80
C ALA A 48 -13.28 11.38 9.18
N ILE A 49 -12.44 11.00 10.14
CA ILE A 49 -12.84 10.71 11.50
C ILE A 49 -12.57 11.99 12.29
N PRO A 50 -13.59 12.81 12.58
CA PRO A 50 -13.42 13.87 13.57
C PRO A 50 -12.91 13.21 14.86
N ASN A 51 -11.83 13.77 15.43
CA ASN A 51 -11.20 13.31 16.69
C ASN A 51 -12.16 13.33 17.92
N SER A 52 -13.44 13.60 17.69
CA SER A 52 -14.52 13.71 18.68
C SER A 52 -15.69 12.75 18.41
N ASN A 53 -15.54 11.74 17.54
CA ASN A 53 -16.58 10.70 17.42
C ASN A 53 -16.17 9.46 18.23
N PRO A 54 -16.92 9.06 19.28
CA PRO A 54 -16.64 7.84 20.04
C PRO A 54 -16.83 6.56 19.20
N PHE A 55 -17.50 6.67 18.05
CA PHE A 55 -17.68 5.57 17.10
C PHE A 55 -16.58 5.56 16.05
N LYS A 56 -15.46 4.91 16.38
CA LYS A 56 -14.42 4.56 15.41
C LYS A 56 -14.88 3.33 14.63
N VAL A 57 -15.50 3.53 13.46
CA VAL A 57 -15.79 2.43 12.55
C VAL A 57 -14.49 2.08 11.83
N GLN A 58 -13.83 1.01 12.27
CA GLN A 58 -12.67 0.46 11.59
C GLN A 58 -13.16 -0.47 10.48
N VAL A 59 -12.63 -0.29 9.26
CA VAL A 59 -12.83 -1.28 8.19
C VAL A 59 -12.06 -2.53 8.58
N ILE A 60 -12.76 -3.62 8.86
CA ILE A 60 -12.15 -4.92 9.12
C ILE A 60 -11.99 -5.61 7.77
N PRO A 61 -10.77 -5.93 7.33
CA PRO A 61 -10.57 -6.73 6.13
C PRO A 61 -11.02 -8.17 6.40
N GLU A 62 -12.23 -8.53 5.94
CA GLU A 62 -12.87 -9.85 6.14
C GLU A 62 -11.96 -11.01 5.71
N ILE A 63 -11.23 -10.85 4.60
CA ILE A 63 -10.27 -11.85 4.11
C ILE A 63 -9.16 -12.10 5.14
N ARG A 64 -8.61 -11.02 5.70
CA ARG A 64 -7.56 -11.13 6.72
C ARG A 64 -8.13 -11.78 7.97
N ASP A 65 -9.33 -11.39 8.39
CA ASP A 65 -9.95 -11.95 9.58
C ASP A 65 -10.24 -13.45 9.42
N GLY A 66 -10.70 -13.88 8.24
CA GLY A 66 -10.84 -15.30 7.90
C GLY A 66 -9.52 -16.09 7.88
N ILE A 67 -8.40 -15.44 7.53
CA ILE A 67 -7.07 -16.06 7.60
C ILE A 67 -6.56 -16.12 9.05
N VAL A 68 -6.80 -15.06 9.83
CA VAL A 68 -6.21 -14.85 11.16
C VAL A 68 -6.98 -15.60 12.26
N SER A 69 -8.31 -15.69 12.13
CA SER A 69 -9.19 -16.25 13.14
C SER A 69 -9.10 -17.79 13.22
N GLY A 70 -9.20 -18.32 14.45
CA GLY A 70 -9.33 -19.76 14.70
C GLY A 70 -8.08 -20.63 14.53
N ARG A 71 -6.89 -20.04 14.34
CA ARG A 71 -5.64 -20.80 14.14
C ARG A 71 -4.66 -20.64 15.30
N ASN A 72 -3.99 -21.74 15.68
CA ASN A 72 -2.87 -21.69 16.62
C ASN A 72 -1.58 -21.33 15.89
N TRP A 73 -1.25 -20.03 15.87
CA TRP A 73 -0.07 -19.50 15.19
C TRP A 73 1.27 -20.06 15.71
N LYS A 74 1.32 -20.51 16.97
CA LYS A 74 2.54 -21.08 17.56
C LYS A 74 2.86 -22.44 16.95
N GLU A 75 1.87 -23.31 16.83
CA GLU A 75 2.04 -24.63 16.20
C GLU A 75 2.37 -24.51 14.71
N ILE A 76 1.73 -23.57 14.01
CA ILE A 76 2.02 -23.30 12.59
C ILE A 76 3.46 -22.81 12.44
N ALA A 77 3.92 -21.91 13.30
CA ALA A 77 5.30 -21.43 13.27
C ALA A 77 6.29 -22.57 13.53
N ASP A 78 6.06 -23.38 14.55
CA ASP A 78 6.93 -24.53 14.88
C ASP A 78 6.98 -25.56 13.74
N PHE A 79 5.85 -25.80 13.07
CA PHE A 79 5.78 -26.66 11.90
C PHE A 79 6.55 -26.07 10.71
N GLN A 80 6.41 -24.76 10.43
CA GLN A 80 7.09 -24.14 9.31
C GLN A 80 8.60 -24.07 9.51
N ILE A 81 9.06 -23.79 10.74
CA ILE A 81 10.49 -23.76 11.07
C ILE A 81 11.14 -25.13 10.79
N LYS A 82 10.45 -26.22 11.14
CA LYS A 82 10.98 -27.57 10.97
C LYS A 82 10.97 -28.07 9.53
N ASN A 83 10.03 -27.63 8.70
CA ASN A 83 9.80 -28.20 7.37
C ASN A 83 10.24 -27.31 6.20
N TYR A 84 10.18 -25.98 6.35
CA TYR A 84 10.38 -25.05 5.24
C TYR A 84 11.53 -24.06 5.48
N PHE A 85 11.77 -23.64 6.72
CA PHE A 85 12.82 -22.66 7.03
C PHE A 85 14.17 -23.28 7.44
N ASN A 86 14.38 -24.58 7.21
CA ASN A 86 15.64 -25.28 7.44
C ASN A 86 16.38 -25.63 6.13
N LEU A 87 16.25 -24.78 5.10
CA LEU A 87 16.83 -24.99 3.77
C LEU A 87 18.36 -25.07 3.82
N SER A 88 18.92 -26.07 3.13
CA SER A 88 20.36 -26.12 2.86
C SER A 88 20.77 -25.05 1.85
N ASP A 89 22.05 -24.66 1.84
CA ASP A 89 22.57 -23.62 0.92
C ASP A 89 22.29 -23.93 -0.57
N LYS A 90 22.15 -25.21 -0.94
CA LYS A 90 21.83 -25.62 -2.31
C LYS A 90 20.35 -25.41 -2.65
N GLU A 91 19.46 -25.69 -1.71
CA GLU A 91 18.02 -25.49 -1.89
C GLU A 91 17.68 -23.99 -1.85
N ALA A 92 18.35 -23.22 -0.99
CA ALA A 92 18.21 -21.77 -0.95
C ALA A 92 18.60 -21.11 -2.29
N LYS A 93 19.65 -21.58 -2.97
CA LYS A 93 20.02 -21.10 -4.31
C LYS A 93 18.95 -21.43 -5.36
N ARG A 94 18.38 -22.63 -5.32
CA ARG A 94 17.31 -23.04 -6.24
C ARG A 94 16.05 -22.18 -6.07
N GLU A 95 15.65 -21.92 -4.83
CA GLU A 95 14.53 -21.01 -4.52
C GLU A 95 14.83 -19.59 -5.01
N MET A 96 16.04 -19.09 -4.79
CA MET A 96 16.47 -17.78 -5.26
C MET A 96 16.44 -17.67 -6.80
N GLU A 97 16.87 -18.71 -7.51
CA GLU A 97 16.79 -18.79 -8.97
C GLU A 97 15.33 -18.80 -9.46
N GLY A 98 14.44 -19.52 -8.78
CA GLY A 98 13.01 -19.51 -9.06
C GLY A 98 12.40 -18.12 -8.89
N ILE A 99 12.69 -17.46 -7.77
CA ILE A 99 12.24 -16.08 -7.50
C ILE A 99 12.79 -15.12 -8.54
N MET A 100 14.07 -15.23 -8.90
CA MET A 100 14.69 -14.39 -9.93
C MET A 100 14.01 -14.58 -11.29
N SER A 101 13.64 -15.81 -11.64
CA SER A 101 12.91 -16.13 -12.87
C SER A 101 11.49 -15.50 -12.89
N LEU A 102 10.78 -15.52 -11.75
CA LEU A 102 9.48 -14.86 -11.58
C LEU A 102 9.58 -13.34 -11.83
N TYR A 103 10.57 -12.68 -11.22
CA TYR A 103 10.75 -11.24 -11.40
C TYR A 103 11.29 -10.85 -12.78
N SER A 104 11.97 -11.77 -13.47
CA SER A 104 12.49 -11.55 -14.82
C SER A 104 11.41 -11.64 -15.91
N GLY A 105 10.16 -11.97 -15.55
CA GLY A 105 9.02 -12.03 -16.47
C GLY A 105 8.95 -13.32 -17.30
N ASN A 106 9.90 -14.24 -17.16
CA ASN A 106 9.93 -15.50 -17.91
C ASN A 106 8.81 -16.47 -17.52
N MET A 107 8.23 -16.31 -16.32
CA MET A 107 7.10 -17.11 -15.83
C MET A 107 5.77 -16.35 -15.81
N LEU A 108 5.73 -15.11 -16.30
CA LEU A 108 4.48 -14.33 -16.31
C LEU A 108 3.44 -14.93 -17.26
N GLU A 109 3.90 -15.63 -18.31
CA GLU A 109 3.06 -16.26 -19.33
C GLU A 109 2.22 -17.42 -18.76
N ASP A 110 2.77 -18.18 -17.81
CA ASP A 110 2.06 -19.25 -17.10
C ASP A 110 0.94 -18.72 -16.20
N PHE A 111 1.05 -17.48 -15.72
CA PHE A 111 0.01 -16.81 -14.91
C PHE A 111 -1.07 -16.13 -15.76
N LEU A 112 -0.91 -16.06 -17.09
CA LEU A 112 -1.94 -15.55 -18.00
C LEU A 112 -3.04 -16.59 -18.27
N GLU A 113 -2.80 -17.85 -17.92
CA GLU A 113 -3.85 -18.86 -17.92
C GLU A 113 -4.93 -18.50 -16.90
N GLN A 114 -6.20 -18.70 -17.28
CA GLN A 114 -7.32 -18.33 -16.41
C GLN A 114 -7.28 -19.15 -15.11
N PRO A 115 -7.32 -18.51 -13.93
CA PRO A 115 -7.27 -19.23 -12.67
C PRO A 115 -8.51 -20.12 -12.53
N LYS A 116 -8.30 -21.44 -12.41
CA LYS A 116 -9.37 -22.40 -12.08
C LYS A 116 -9.72 -22.25 -10.61
N CYS A 117 -11.01 -22.20 -10.30
CA CYS A 117 -11.47 -21.62 -9.06
C CYS A 117 -11.60 -22.57 -7.88
N GLY A 118 -11.40 -23.88 -7.95
CA GLY A 118 -11.32 -24.77 -6.77
C GLY A 118 -12.66 -25.00 -6.02
N GLN A 119 -13.56 -24.02 -6.00
CA GLN A 119 -14.98 -24.15 -5.67
C GLN A 119 -15.87 -24.09 -6.92
N CYS A 120 -15.26 -23.83 -8.07
CA CYS A 120 -15.77 -23.91 -9.43
C CYS A 120 -14.63 -24.38 -10.35
#